data_AF-A0A7S4BKM8-F1
#
_entry.id   AF-A0A7S4BKM8-F1
#
_cell.length_a   1.000
_cell.length_b   1.000
_cell.length_c   1.000
_cell.angle_alpha   90.00
_cell.angle_beta   90.00
_cell.angle_gamma   90.00
#
_symmetry.space_group_name_H-M   'P 1'
#
loop_
_entity.id
_entity.type
_entity.pdbx_description
1 polymer ?
#
loop_
_entity_poly.entity_id
_entity_poly.type
_entity_poly.pdbx_seq_one_letter_code
_entity_poly.pdbx_strand_id
1 'polypeptide(L)'
;VGLDDSQLELLAKCGRDALKCSRRDIAAAIAKRSVGATTVSATMLIARAARISVFVTGGVGGVHRGGENSMDVSADLVELSRTPVAVVCAGIKSILDIARTLEVLETHGVPVLTIGAREFPAFFTRESGCTSP
;
A
#
# COMPACT_ATOMS: atom_id res chain seq x y z
N VAL A 1 -14.83 -8.55 -8.81
CA VAL A 1 -13.78 -8.22 -7.82
C VAL A 1 -14.11 -8.98 -6.55
N GLY A 2 -13.21 -9.83 -6.10
CA GLY A 2 -13.48 -10.95 -5.21
C GLY A 2 -12.97 -12.23 -5.87
N LEU A 3 -12.14 -12.99 -5.14
CA LEU A 3 -11.61 -14.26 -5.60
C LEU A 3 -12.39 -15.39 -4.94
N ASP A 4 -12.63 -16.47 -5.67
CA ASP A 4 -13.12 -17.73 -5.09
C ASP A 4 -11.96 -18.54 -4.46
N ASP A 5 -12.31 -19.61 -3.76
CA ASP A 5 -11.33 -20.46 -3.05
C ASP A 5 -10.28 -21.07 -4.00
N SER A 6 -10.69 -21.46 -5.22
CA SER A 6 -9.78 -22.04 -6.20
C SER A 6 -8.76 -21.02 -6.71
N GLN A 7 -9.18 -19.77 -6.86
CA GLN A 7 -8.33 -18.66 -7.27
C GLN A 7 -7.37 -18.24 -6.14
N LEU A 8 -7.83 -18.27 -4.88
CA LEU A 8 -6.99 -18.03 -3.71
C LEU A 8 -5.93 -19.12 -3.57
N GLU A 9 -6.31 -20.39 -3.72
CA GLU A 9 -5.38 -21.51 -3.73
C GLU A 9 -4.36 -21.41 -4.86
N LEU A 10 -4.80 -21.03 -6.06
CA LEU A 10 -3.91 -20.81 -7.20
C LEU A 10 -2.86 -19.74 -6.86
N LEU A 11 -3.28 -18.59 -6.33
CA LEU A 11 -2.38 -17.52 -5.93
C LEU A 11 -1.38 -17.98 -4.85
N ALA A 12 -1.86 -18.72 -3.86
CA ALA A 12 -1.01 -19.27 -2.79
C ALA A 12 0.03 -20.28 -3.32
N LYS A 13 -0.38 -21.18 -4.22
CA LYS A 13 0.50 -22.19 -4.84
C LYS A 13 1.52 -21.56 -5.78
N CYS A 14 1.15 -20.51 -6.52
CA CYS A 14 2.10 -19.75 -7.36
C CYS A 14 3.22 -19.11 -6.52
N GLY A 15 2.92 -18.65 -5.31
CA GLY A 15 3.93 -18.06 -4.43
C GLY A 15 4.73 -16.94 -5.10
N ARG A 16 6.04 -17.17 -5.32
CA ARG A 16 6.95 -16.20 -5.93
C ARG A 16 6.81 -16.08 -7.45
N ASP A 17 6.18 -17.06 -8.11
CA ASP A 17 5.95 -17.03 -9.56
C ASP A 17 4.77 -16.11 -9.93
N ALA A 18 3.92 -15.78 -8.95
CA ALA A 18 2.91 -14.73 -9.13
C ALA A 18 3.60 -13.36 -9.28
N LEU A 19 3.17 -12.59 -10.29
CA LEU A 19 3.70 -11.25 -10.50
C LEU A 19 3.29 -10.34 -9.36
N LYS A 20 4.24 -9.74 -8.65
CA LYS A 20 3.95 -8.66 -7.70
C LYS A 20 3.58 -7.41 -8.49
N CYS A 21 2.29 -7.08 -8.55
CA CYS A 21 1.77 -6.03 -9.41
C CYS A 21 1.57 -4.72 -8.62
N SER A 22 2.37 -3.70 -8.90
CA SER A 22 2.06 -2.31 -8.60
C SER A 22 1.21 -1.71 -9.73
N ARG A 23 0.76 -0.46 -9.59
CA ARG A 23 -0.06 0.23 -10.60
C ARG A 23 0.49 0.07 -12.04
N ARG A 24 1.80 0.26 -12.22
CA ARG A 24 2.44 0.21 -13.55
C ARG A 24 2.40 -1.17 -14.20
N ASP A 25 2.27 -2.22 -13.40
CA ASP A 25 2.40 -3.61 -13.84
C ASP A 25 1.05 -4.18 -14.31
N ILE A 26 -0.07 -3.53 -13.97
CA ILE A 26 -1.42 -4.04 -14.21
C ILE A 26 -1.70 -4.29 -15.68
N ALA A 27 -1.37 -3.33 -16.56
CA ALA A 27 -1.61 -3.48 -17.99
C ALA A 27 -0.85 -4.68 -18.57
N ALA A 28 0.42 -4.85 -18.17
CA ALA A 28 1.25 -5.95 -18.61
C ALA A 28 0.76 -7.31 -18.08
N ALA A 29 0.36 -7.37 -16.81
CA ALA A 29 -0.18 -8.59 -16.20
C ALA A 29 -1.48 -9.04 -16.88
N ILE A 30 -2.38 -8.10 -17.20
CA ILE A 30 -3.62 -8.38 -17.94
C ILE A 30 -3.30 -8.88 -19.35
N ALA A 31 -2.44 -8.18 -20.09
CA ALA A 31 -2.08 -8.56 -21.46
C ALA A 31 -1.48 -9.97 -21.54
N LYS A 32 -0.67 -10.35 -20.54
CA LYS A 32 -0.05 -11.68 -20.43
C LYS A 32 -0.96 -12.73 -19.80
N ARG A 33 -2.16 -12.36 -19.33
CA ARG A 33 -3.07 -13.22 -18.56
C ARG A 33 -2.36 -13.93 -17.39
N SER A 34 -1.45 -13.23 -16.72
CA SER A 34 -0.64 -13.78 -15.64
C SER A 34 -1.37 -13.71 -14.31
N VAL A 35 -1.03 -14.62 -13.38
CA VAL A 35 -1.43 -14.51 -11.97
C VAL A 35 -0.67 -13.34 -11.34
N GLY A 36 -1.40 -12.36 -10.80
CA GLY A 36 -0.85 -11.15 -10.23
C GLY A 36 -1.26 -10.95 -8.76
N ALA A 37 -0.28 -10.80 -7.88
CA ALA A 37 -0.46 -10.38 -6.50
C ALA A 37 -0.39 -8.84 -6.42
N THR A 38 -1.53 -8.18 -6.26
CA THR A 38 -1.62 -6.72 -6.27
C THR A 38 -1.08 -6.09 -4.98
N THR A 39 -0.20 -5.09 -5.10
CA THR A 39 0.18 -4.22 -3.98
C THR A 39 -0.94 -3.25 -3.63
N VAL A 40 -0.77 -2.43 -2.59
CA VAL A 40 -1.75 -1.41 -2.19
C VAL A 40 -2.10 -0.49 -3.35
N SER A 41 -1.12 0.04 -4.09
CA SER A 41 -1.39 0.91 -5.23
C SER A 41 -2.27 0.27 -6.31
N ALA A 42 -1.98 -0.98 -6.68
CA ALA A 42 -2.77 -1.72 -7.65
C ALA A 42 -4.17 -2.08 -7.12
N THR A 43 -4.26 -2.49 -5.86
CA THR A 43 -5.54 -2.81 -5.21
C THR A 43 -6.44 -1.58 -5.14
N MET A 44 -5.90 -0.41 -4.78
CA MET A 44 -6.65 0.85 -4.77
C MET A 44 -7.20 1.22 -6.16
N LEU A 45 -6.38 1.09 -7.21
CA LEU A 45 -6.82 1.30 -8.60
C LEU A 45 -8.02 0.40 -8.96
N ILE A 46 -7.91 -0.89 -8.65
CA ILE A 46 -8.97 -1.88 -8.96
C ILE A 46 -10.21 -1.65 -8.09
N ALA A 47 -10.03 -1.36 -6.79
CA ALA A 47 -11.11 -1.06 -5.87
C ALA A 47 -11.92 0.15 -6.34
N ARG A 48 -11.23 1.22 -6.75
CA ARG A 48 -11.88 2.41 -7.33
C ARG A 48 -12.65 2.08 -8.60
N ALA A 49 -12.08 1.30 -9.51
CA ALA A 49 -12.77 0.86 -10.72
C ALA A 49 -14.03 0.04 -10.41
N ALA A 50 -14.01 -0.73 -9.32
CA ALA A 50 -15.13 -1.50 -8.80
C ALA A 50 -16.08 -0.72 -7.86
N ARG A 51 -15.86 0.59 -7.67
CA ARG A 51 -16.64 1.47 -6.77
C ARG A 51 -16.60 1.04 -5.29
N ILE A 52 -15.50 0.43 -4.87
CA ILE A 52 -15.20 0.10 -3.47
C ILE A 52 -14.41 1.26 -2.87
N SER A 53 -14.90 1.85 -1.78
CA SER A 53 -14.33 3.05 -1.15
C SER A 53 -13.44 2.79 0.06
N VAL A 54 -13.41 1.55 0.58
CA VAL A 54 -12.63 1.17 1.76
C VAL A 54 -11.79 -0.06 1.44
N PHE A 55 -10.52 -0.03 1.82
CA PHE A 55 -9.57 -1.11 1.65
C PHE A 55 -8.79 -1.30 2.96
N VAL A 56 -8.64 -2.56 3.41
CA VAL A 56 -7.90 -2.91 4.62
C VAL A 56 -6.66 -3.71 4.24
N THR A 57 -5.52 -3.36 4.83
CA THR A 57 -4.26 -4.10 4.66
C THR A 57 -3.47 -4.11 5.97
N GLY A 58 -2.39 -4.88 6.03
CA GLY A 58 -1.47 -4.85 7.17
C GLY A 58 -0.76 -3.50 7.28
N GLY A 59 -0.02 -3.12 6.25
CA GLY A 59 0.77 -1.88 6.24
C GLY A 59 1.03 -1.41 4.82
N VAL A 60 0.98 -0.11 4.60
CA VAL A 60 1.23 0.48 3.27
C VAL A 60 2.73 0.53 2.95
N GLY A 61 3.08 0.70 1.68
CA GLY A 61 4.42 1.13 1.29
C GLY A 61 4.69 2.57 1.72
N GLY A 62 5.95 2.99 1.60
CA GLY A 62 6.39 4.32 2.02
C GLY A 62 7.76 4.67 1.45
N VAL A 63 8.41 5.65 2.06
CA VAL A 63 9.81 5.99 1.78
C VAL A 63 10.69 4.95 2.44
N HIS A 64 11.61 4.35 1.67
CA HIS A 64 12.59 3.42 2.23
C HIS A 64 13.64 4.16 3.05
N ARG A 65 14.26 3.48 4.01
CA ARG A 65 15.40 4.05 4.77
C ARG A 65 16.55 4.36 3.82
N GLY A 66 17.10 5.57 3.89
CA GLY A 66 18.08 6.09 2.91
C GLY A 66 17.46 6.59 1.61
N GLY A 67 16.13 6.69 1.55
CA GLY A 67 15.35 7.15 0.39
C GLY A 67 15.69 8.57 -0.06
N GLU A 68 16.25 9.41 0.81
CA GLU A 68 16.78 10.73 0.46
C GLU A 68 17.96 10.68 -0.53
N ASN A 69 18.65 9.54 -0.61
CA ASN A 69 19.75 9.32 -1.54
C ASN A 69 19.33 8.43 -2.72
N SER A 70 18.58 7.36 -2.44
CA SER A 70 18.21 6.35 -3.45
C SER A 70 16.97 6.69 -4.26
N MET A 71 16.14 7.60 -3.75
CA MET A 71 14.79 7.87 -4.28
C MET A 71 13.89 6.62 -4.31
N ASP A 72 14.17 5.63 -3.45
CA ASP A 72 13.34 4.42 -3.29
C ASP A 72 12.08 4.75 -2.48
N VAL A 73 11.05 5.22 -3.21
CA VAL A 73 9.77 5.66 -2.66
C VAL A 73 8.65 4.83 -3.28
N SER A 74 7.81 4.24 -2.42
CA SER A 74 6.72 3.40 -2.87
C SER A 74 5.68 4.17 -3.69
N ALA A 75 5.25 3.57 -4.80
CA ALA A 75 4.13 4.04 -5.61
C ALA A 75 2.79 4.10 -4.83
N ASP A 76 2.71 3.44 -3.67
CA ASP A 76 1.54 3.50 -2.79
C ASP A 76 1.25 4.95 -2.36
N LEU A 77 2.27 5.78 -2.09
CA LEU A 77 2.10 7.15 -1.61
C LEU A 77 1.45 8.06 -2.65
N VAL A 78 1.87 7.94 -3.91
CA VAL A 78 1.27 8.68 -5.03
C VAL A 78 -0.13 8.14 -5.36
N GLU A 79 -0.39 6.85 -5.11
CA GLU A 79 -1.74 6.32 -5.31
C GLU A 79 -2.73 6.85 -4.27
N LEU A 80 -2.31 6.93 -3.00
CA LEU A 80 -3.09 7.51 -1.91
C LEU A 80 -3.53 8.95 -2.18
N SER A 81 -2.74 9.73 -2.93
CA SER A 81 -3.06 11.13 -3.23
C SER A 81 -4.05 11.35 -4.36
N ARG A 82 -4.31 10.35 -5.20
CA ARG A 82 -5.17 10.51 -6.39
C ARG A 82 -6.34 9.55 -6.47
N THR A 83 -6.34 8.49 -5.67
CA THR A 83 -7.36 7.44 -5.74
C THR A 83 -8.25 7.50 -4.50
N PRO A 84 -9.54 7.87 -4.63
CA PRO A 84 -10.43 8.09 -3.49
C PRO A 84 -10.90 6.76 -2.89
N VAL A 85 -10.00 6.10 -2.16
CA VAL A 85 -10.21 4.88 -1.39
C VAL A 85 -9.53 5.07 -0.04
N ALA A 86 -10.28 4.93 1.05
CA ALA A 86 -9.75 4.97 2.40
C ALA A 86 -8.99 3.66 2.70
N VAL A 87 -7.73 3.77 3.10
CA VAL A 87 -6.89 2.61 3.43
C VAL A 87 -6.72 2.50 4.95
N VAL A 88 -7.23 1.42 5.53
CA VAL A 88 -7.05 1.09 6.94
C VAL A 88 -5.85 0.15 7.07
N CYS A 89 -4.88 0.52 7.91
CA CYS A 89 -3.65 -0.23 8.11
C CYS A 89 -3.02 0.07 9.47
N ALA A 90 -2.01 -0.72 9.86
CA ALA A 90 -1.18 -0.48 11.03
C ALA A 90 -0.01 0.49 10.74
N GLY A 91 -0.24 1.49 9.87
CA GLY A 91 0.77 2.42 9.39
C GLY A 91 1.55 1.89 8.18
N ILE A 92 2.83 2.24 8.08
CA ILE A 92 3.73 1.77 7.02
C ILE A 92 4.51 0.54 7.48
N LYS A 93 4.92 -0.34 6.55
CA LYS A 93 5.74 -1.53 6.89
C LYS A 93 6.98 -1.14 7.70
N SER A 94 7.31 -1.91 8.74
CA SER A 94 8.37 -1.58 9.73
C SER A 94 9.79 -1.37 9.18
N ILE A 95 10.04 -1.82 7.95
CA ILE A 95 11.32 -1.66 7.24
C ILE A 95 11.52 -0.26 6.62
N LEU A 96 10.51 0.60 6.69
CA LEU A 96 10.47 1.90 6.03
C LEU A 96 10.84 3.04 6.99
N ASP A 97 10.92 4.25 6.43
CA ASP A 97 11.17 5.50 7.15
C ASP A 97 9.84 6.23 7.40
N ILE A 98 9.40 6.26 8.66
CA ILE A 98 8.11 6.83 9.04
C ILE A 98 8.11 8.34 8.84
N ALA A 99 9.10 9.05 9.37
CA ALA A 99 9.17 10.50 9.30
C ALA A 99 9.14 10.97 7.84
N ARG A 100 9.99 10.42 6.98
CA ARG A 100 10.00 10.79 5.55
C ARG A 100 8.72 10.39 4.82
N THR A 101 8.09 9.28 5.21
CA THR A 101 6.81 8.90 4.60
C THR A 101 5.71 9.90 4.96
N LEU A 102 5.65 10.36 6.20
CA LEU A 102 4.70 11.39 6.63
C LEU A 102 4.92 12.70 5.87
N GLU A 103 6.17 13.13 5.69
CA GLU A 103 6.51 14.33 4.88
C GLU A 103 6.02 14.21 3.42
N VAL A 104 6.18 13.03 2.80
CA VAL A 104 5.69 12.81 1.43
C VAL A 104 4.17 12.80 1.37
N LEU A 105 3.50 12.20 2.36
CA LEU A 105 2.04 12.20 2.46
C LEU A 105 1.49 13.62 2.66
N GLU A 106 2.11 14.42 3.53
CA GLU A 106 1.80 15.83 3.74
C GLU A 106 1.97 16.62 2.43
N THR A 107 3.12 16.48 1.76
CA THR A 107 3.43 17.15 0.49
C THR A 107 2.36 16.85 -0.58
N HIS A 108 1.83 15.63 -0.59
CA HIS A 108 0.79 15.21 -1.52
C HIS A 108 -0.64 15.48 -1.03
N GLY A 109 -0.82 16.09 0.14
CA GLY A 109 -2.13 16.40 0.72
C GLY A 109 -2.95 15.16 1.09
N VAL A 110 -2.29 14.04 1.43
CA VAL A 110 -2.97 12.82 1.85
C VAL A 110 -3.35 12.92 3.33
N PRO A 111 -4.65 12.84 3.69
CA PRO A 111 -5.05 12.81 5.09
C PRO A 111 -4.56 11.54 5.78
N VAL A 112 -3.90 11.70 6.93
CA VAL A 112 -3.48 10.60 7.79
C VAL A 112 -4.24 10.72 9.11
N LEU A 113 -4.83 9.62 9.56
CA LEU A 113 -5.64 9.58 10.78
C LEU A 113 -5.18 8.39 11.63
N THR A 114 -4.87 8.66 12.90
CA THR A 114 -4.58 7.61 13.87
C THR A 114 -5.77 7.43 14.81
N ILE A 115 -6.20 6.17 15.00
CA ILE A 115 -7.33 5.84 15.86
C ILE A 115 -6.81 5.33 17.21
N GLY A 116 -7.21 6.01 18.29
CA GLY A 116 -6.93 5.54 19.66
C GLY A 116 -5.48 5.70 20.13
N ALA A 117 -4.67 6.50 19.43
CA ALA A 117 -3.31 6.87 19.81
C ALA A 117 -2.96 8.27 19.27
N ARG A 118 -1.93 8.90 19.85
CA ARG A 118 -1.36 10.17 19.36
C ARG A 118 -0.17 9.97 18.43
N GLU A 119 0.50 8.83 18.53
CA GLU A 119 1.63 8.47 17.68
C GLU A 119 1.17 7.67 16.47
N PHE A 120 1.82 7.90 15.34
CA PHE A 120 1.67 7.08 14.14
C PHE A 120 2.11 5.63 14.44
N PRO A 121 1.33 4.60 14.11
CA PRO A 121 1.71 3.21 14.39
C PRO A 121 2.88 2.72 13.51
N ALA A 122 3.80 1.96 14.08
CA ALA A 122 5.00 1.43 13.40
C ALA A 122 4.84 -0.05 13.01
N PHE A 123 3.68 -0.42 12.46
CA PHE A 123 3.31 -1.77 12.04
C PHE A 123 3.25 -2.77 13.20
N PHE A 124 4.38 -3.30 13.65
CA PHE A 124 4.44 -4.27 14.75
C PHE A 124 4.34 -3.60 16.13
N THR A 125 4.74 -2.33 16.25
CA THR A 125 4.69 -1.58 17.51
C THR A 125 3.67 -0.45 17.44
N ARG A 126 3.03 -0.19 18.58
CA ARG A 126 2.07 0.92 18.73
C ARG A 126 2.77 2.27 18.79
N GLU A 127 3.99 2.28 19.31
CA GLU A 127 4.83 3.47 19.48
C GLU A 127 5.86 3.51 18.36
N SER A 128 6.02 4.69 17.76
CA SER A 128 6.99 4.97 16.70
C SER A 128 7.93 6.11 17.02
N GLY A 129 7.58 6.93 18.03
CA GLY A 129 8.24 8.21 18.27
C GLY A 129 7.87 9.29 17.25
N CYS A 130 6.96 9.02 16.31
CA CYS A 130 6.44 9.99 15.37
C CYS A 130 5.00 10.35 15.74
N THR A 131 4.74 11.62 16.00
CA THR A 131 3.38 12.13 16.21
C THR A 131 2.55 11.90 14.95
N SER A 132 1.31 11.44 15.11
CA SER A 132 0.35 11.40 14.00
C SER A 132 0.04 12.84 13.55
N PRO A 133 -0.03 13.10 12.23
CA PRO A 133 -0.57 14.35 11.70
C PRO A 133 -2.00 14.62 12.19
#